data_AF-A0AA36FL63-F1
#
_entry.id   AF-A0AA36FL63-F1
#
_cell.length_a   1.000
_cell.length_b   1.000
_cell.length_c   1.000
_cell.angle_alpha   90.00
_cell.angle_beta   90.00
_cell.angle_gamma   90.00
#
_symmetry.space_group_name_H-M   'P 1'
#
loop_
_entity.id
_entity.type
_entity.pdbx_description
1 polymer ?
#
loop_
_entity_poly.entity_id
_entity_poly.type
_entity_poly.pdbx_seq_one_letter_code
_entity_poly.pdbx_strand_id
1 'polypeptide(L)'
;MLKLFSIILLQWALTSQGFYFRTELDWEAEEKPQAAVTKECLRYSKDLDCRFYDCLNQRFPCGETQEKNKSRAHCLKTKQNSVPVAEVGKIWMNSIIRCFIDDLTKIYQRPSLDCKEANKIVLDIQRKCYTDNDFCNVGWDHRKEMWQLFNEPITTAKTHYYKILAIMVPIFGRVEYDILTDLLEIIL
;
A
#
# COMPACT_ATOMS: atom_id res chain seq x y z
N MET A 1 -56.26 19.22 -19.11
CA MET A 1 -56.08 18.96 -17.66
C MET A 1 -55.04 17.90 -17.33
N LEU A 2 -54.89 16.81 -18.11
CA LEU A 2 -53.90 15.76 -17.82
C LEU A 2 -52.42 16.21 -17.83
N LYS A 3 -52.06 17.21 -18.66
CA LYS A 3 -50.66 17.67 -18.77
C LYS A 3 -50.16 18.50 -17.59
N LEU A 4 -51.04 19.07 -16.76
CA LEU A 4 -50.63 19.86 -15.59
C LEU A 4 -50.26 18.98 -14.39
N PHE A 5 -50.88 17.81 -14.25
CA PHE A 5 -50.59 16.88 -13.15
C PHE A 5 -49.19 16.25 -13.26
N SER A 6 -48.70 16.00 -14.47
CA SER A 6 -47.35 15.43 -14.68
C SER A 6 -46.21 16.39 -14.30
N ILE A 7 -46.41 17.70 -14.42
CA ILE A 7 -45.38 18.69 -14.09
C ILE A 7 -45.25 18.85 -12.57
N ILE A 8 -46.36 18.78 -11.84
CA ILE A 8 -46.37 18.94 -10.37
C ILE A 8 -45.73 17.71 -9.69
N LEU A 9 -45.95 16.50 -10.21
CA LEU A 9 -45.31 15.29 -9.66
C LEU A 9 -43.79 15.25 -9.89
N LEU A 10 -43.28 15.83 -10.99
CA LEU A 10 -41.83 15.93 -11.21
C LEU A 10 -41.14 16.90 -10.24
N GLN A 11 -41.81 17.99 -9.84
CA GLN A 11 -41.24 18.93 -8.87
C GLN A 11 -41.14 18.34 -7.45
N TRP A 12 -42.08 17.47 -7.04
CA TRP A 12 -42.02 16.76 -5.75
C TRP A 12 -40.97 15.64 -5.71
N ALA A 13 -40.71 14.98 -6.85
CA ALA A 13 -39.64 13.99 -6.95
C ALA A 13 -38.24 14.63 -6.84
N LEU A 14 -38.08 15.86 -7.33
CA LEU A 14 -36.79 16.56 -7.29
C LEU A 14 -36.51 17.23 -5.93
N THR A 15 -37.52 17.55 -5.13
CA THR A 15 -37.31 18.15 -3.79
C THR A 15 -37.24 17.12 -2.66
N SER A 16 -37.69 15.87 -2.88
CA SER A 16 -37.57 14.78 -1.90
C SER A 16 -36.25 14.01 -1.97
N GLN A 17 -35.39 14.31 -2.95
CA GLN A 17 -33.98 13.89 -2.98
C GLN A 17 -33.02 14.98 -2.48
N GLY A 18 -33.46 15.80 -1.53
CA GLY A 18 -32.57 16.36 -0.52
C GLY A 18 -31.99 15.24 0.35
N PHE A 19 -31.31 14.29 -0.30
CA PHE A 19 -30.55 13.23 0.33
C PHE A 19 -29.49 13.94 1.17
N TYR A 20 -29.62 13.72 2.47
CA TYR A 20 -28.66 14.03 3.51
C TYR A 20 -27.20 13.89 3.04
N PHE A 21 -26.61 14.96 2.52
CA PHE A 21 -25.17 15.18 2.66
C PHE A 21 -24.93 15.74 4.06
N ARG A 22 -25.24 14.90 5.07
CA ARG A 22 -24.70 14.97 6.43
C ARG A 22 -23.66 13.87 6.42
N THR A 23 -22.40 14.15 6.16
CA THR A 23 -21.46 14.78 7.08
C THR A 23 -20.25 15.19 6.22
N GLU A 24 -19.79 16.44 6.30
CA GLU A 24 -18.52 16.75 6.94
C GLU A 24 -18.06 15.60 7.85
N LEU A 25 -17.56 14.53 7.22
CA LEU A 25 -16.54 13.72 7.85
C LEU A 25 -15.37 14.68 7.98
N ASP A 26 -15.08 15.10 9.22
CA ASP A 26 -13.83 15.77 9.63
C ASP A 26 -12.63 14.84 9.37
N TRP A 27 -12.44 14.40 8.12
CA TRP A 27 -11.28 13.63 7.70
C TRP A 27 -10.06 14.53 7.51
N GLU A 28 -10.15 15.85 7.71
CA GLU A 28 -9.03 16.79 7.59
C GLU A 28 -7.95 16.64 8.69
N ALA A 29 -8.04 15.63 9.56
CA ALA A 29 -7.05 15.43 10.60
C ALA A 29 -5.71 14.92 10.01
N GLU A 30 -4.84 15.86 9.66
CA GLU A 30 -3.40 15.65 9.74
C GLU A 30 -3.08 14.98 11.07
N GLU A 31 -2.63 13.73 11.05
CA GLU A 31 -2.39 12.97 12.27
C GLU A 31 -1.13 13.52 12.93
N LYS A 32 -1.31 13.97 14.17
CA LYS A 32 -0.19 14.36 15.02
C LYS A 32 0.52 13.09 15.50
N PRO A 33 1.85 13.11 15.60
CA PRO A 33 2.61 11.96 16.05
C PRO A 33 2.20 11.57 17.47
N GLN A 34 1.75 10.32 17.65
CA GLN A 34 1.31 9.79 18.95
C GLN A 34 2.48 9.26 19.80
N ALA A 35 3.64 9.03 19.19
CA ALA A 35 4.86 8.58 19.84
C ALA A 35 6.06 9.39 19.35
N ALA A 36 7.04 9.64 20.22
CA ALA A 36 8.27 10.35 19.84
C ALA A 36 9.17 9.50 18.92
N VAL A 37 10.07 10.17 18.18
CA VAL A 37 11.14 9.50 17.44
C VAL A 37 12.13 8.92 18.45
N THR A 38 12.34 7.60 18.45
CA THR A 38 13.28 6.96 19.37
C THR A 38 14.52 6.44 18.65
N LYS A 39 15.66 6.42 19.36
CA LYS A 39 16.91 5.83 18.84
C LYS A 39 16.76 4.34 18.54
N GLU A 40 15.90 3.65 19.29
CA GLU A 40 15.62 2.23 19.09
C GLU A 40 14.90 1.98 17.76
N CYS A 41 13.87 2.77 17.44
CA CYS A 41 13.17 2.66 16.17
C CYS A 41 14.05 3.01 14.98
N LEU A 42 14.92 4.02 15.11
CA LEU A 42 15.93 4.33 14.08
C LEU A 42 16.93 3.19 13.89
N ARG A 43 17.29 2.49 14.98
CA ARG A 43 18.12 1.29 14.88
C ARG A 43 17.39 0.16 14.16
N TYR A 44 16.10 -0.08 14.44
CA TYR A 44 15.31 -1.07 13.72
C TYR A 44 15.25 -0.80 12.23
N SER A 45 15.07 0.47 11.83
CA SER A 45 15.15 0.86 10.42
C SER A 45 16.54 0.53 9.82
N LYS A 46 17.62 0.95 10.48
CA LYS A 46 18.99 0.70 10.00
C LYS A 46 19.31 -0.80 9.84
N ASP A 47 18.82 -1.61 10.77
CA ASP A 47 19.02 -3.07 10.77
C ASP A 47 18.02 -3.81 9.85
N LEU A 48 17.16 -3.07 9.12
CA LEU A 48 16.05 -3.60 8.32
C LEU A 48 15.14 -4.54 9.13
N ASP A 49 14.97 -4.29 10.43
CA ASP A 49 14.19 -5.10 11.34
C ASP A 49 12.69 -4.83 11.16
N CYS A 50 11.88 -5.88 11.03
CA CYS A 50 10.44 -5.77 10.83
C CYS A 50 9.71 -5.10 12.01
N ARG A 51 10.35 -4.99 13.19
CA ARG A 51 9.84 -4.20 14.32
C ARG A 51 9.77 -2.70 14.03
N PHE A 52 10.47 -2.22 13.00
CA PHE A 52 10.36 -0.82 12.58
C PHE A 52 8.94 -0.44 12.17
N TYR A 53 8.16 -1.37 11.59
CA TYR A 53 6.76 -1.12 11.23
C TYR A 53 5.88 -0.85 12.46
N ASP A 54 6.19 -1.48 13.61
CA ASP A 54 5.48 -1.19 14.86
C ASP A 54 5.74 0.25 15.30
N CYS A 55 6.97 0.75 15.14
CA CYS A 55 7.32 2.14 15.45
C CYS A 55 6.58 3.15 14.56
N LEU A 56 6.47 2.85 13.26
CA LEU A 56 5.70 3.67 12.33
C LEU A 56 4.22 3.71 12.73
N ASN A 57 3.61 2.55 12.96
CA ASN A 57 2.19 2.44 13.32
C ASN A 57 1.89 3.05 14.70
N GLN A 58 2.83 2.96 15.66
CA GLN A 58 2.68 3.62 16.96
C GLN A 58 2.76 5.14 16.85
N ARG A 59 3.61 5.66 15.95
CA ARG A 59 3.75 7.11 15.78
C ARG A 59 2.62 7.69 14.94
N PHE A 60 2.25 7.01 13.85
CA PHE A 60 1.19 7.40 12.93
C PHE A 60 0.24 6.22 12.71
N PRO A 61 -0.78 6.04 13.57
CA PRO A 61 -1.71 4.93 13.46
C PRO A 61 -2.76 5.19 12.37
N CYS A 62 -2.31 5.27 11.12
CA CYS A 62 -3.20 5.31 9.96
C CYS A 62 -3.90 3.95 9.79
N GLY A 63 -5.20 3.97 9.49
CA GLY A 63 -5.99 2.75 9.24
C GLY A 63 -6.71 2.18 10.46
N GLU A 64 -7.42 1.07 10.25
CA GLU A 64 -8.20 0.43 11.31
C GLU A 64 -7.30 -0.30 12.32
N THR A 65 -7.76 -0.46 13.56
CA THR A 65 -7.01 -1.15 14.61
C THR A 65 -6.62 -2.59 14.25
N GLN A 66 -7.41 -3.26 13.40
CA GLN A 66 -7.14 -4.61 12.92
C GLN A 66 -5.94 -4.69 11.96
N GLU A 67 -5.49 -3.56 11.43
CA GLU A 67 -4.40 -3.47 10.44
C GLU A 67 -3.04 -3.19 11.07
N LYS A 68 -2.99 -2.79 12.36
CA LYS A 68 -1.80 -2.30 13.07
C LYS A 68 -0.61 -3.27 13.13
N ASN A 69 -0.75 -4.53 12.72
CA ASN A 69 0.32 -5.53 12.69
C ASN A 69 0.53 -6.18 11.31
N LYS A 70 -0.26 -5.83 10.29
CA LYS A 70 -0.20 -6.48 8.97
C LYS A 70 1.15 -6.27 8.31
N SER A 71 1.67 -5.04 8.31
CA SER A 71 2.96 -4.70 7.69
C SER A 71 4.13 -5.45 8.33
N ARG A 72 4.16 -5.58 9.67
CA ARG A 72 5.19 -6.37 10.37
C ARG A 72 5.06 -7.86 10.05
N ALA A 73 3.85 -8.41 10.12
CA ALA A 73 3.60 -9.81 9.79
C ALA A 73 4.04 -10.13 8.35
N HIS A 74 3.72 -9.24 7.42
CA HIS A 74 4.13 -9.36 6.04
C HIS A 74 5.66 -9.31 5.90
N CYS A 75 6.33 -8.34 6.53
CA CYS A 75 7.78 -8.26 6.50
C CYS A 75 8.45 -9.56 6.99
N LEU A 76 7.96 -10.13 8.09
CA LEU A 76 8.47 -11.40 8.63
C LEU A 76 8.26 -12.55 7.65
N LYS A 77 7.07 -12.65 7.07
CA LYS A 77 6.71 -13.68 6.10
C LYS A 77 7.57 -13.59 4.84
N THR A 78 7.77 -12.38 4.31
CA THR A 78 8.62 -12.14 3.15
C THR A 78 10.09 -12.49 3.44
N LYS A 79 10.60 -12.15 4.63
CA LYS A 79 11.94 -12.60 5.05
C LYS A 79 12.05 -14.13 5.09
N GLN A 80 11.07 -14.82 5.67
CA GLN A 80 11.04 -16.29 5.72
C GLN A 80 10.99 -16.92 4.32
N ASN A 81 10.18 -16.34 3.43
CA ASN A 81 10.01 -16.85 2.07
C ASN A 81 11.15 -16.48 1.14
N SER A 82 12.02 -15.53 1.48
CA SER A 82 13.16 -15.09 0.66
C SER A 82 14.36 -16.05 0.63
N VAL A 83 14.34 -17.11 1.45
CA VAL A 83 15.40 -18.12 1.55
C VAL A 83 15.76 -18.83 0.23
N PRO A 84 14.80 -19.26 -0.62
CA PRO A 84 15.07 -19.99 -1.86
C PRO A 84 15.44 -19.09 -3.05
N VAL A 85 15.49 -17.77 -2.88
CA VAL A 85 15.83 -16.84 -3.97
C VAL A 85 17.32 -16.97 -4.32
N ALA A 86 17.64 -16.99 -5.62
CA ALA A 86 19.02 -16.96 -6.11
C ALA A 86 19.78 -15.73 -5.56
N GLU A 87 21.11 -15.83 -5.45
CA GLU A 87 21.94 -14.78 -4.83
C GLU A 87 21.70 -13.39 -5.45
N VAL A 88 21.58 -13.32 -6.78
CA VAL A 88 21.27 -12.08 -7.51
C VAL A 88 19.92 -11.50 -7.10
N GLY A 89 18.89 -12.33 -6.99
CA GLY A 89 17.57 -11.91 -6.53
C GLY A 89 17.58 -11.44 -5.07
N LYS A 90 18.40 -12.05 -4.19
CA LYS A 90 18.58 -11.59 -2.81
C LYS A 90 19.24 -10.22 -2.73
N ILE A 91 20.30 -10.00 -3.51
CA ILE A 91 20.98 -8.70 -3.58
C ILE A 91 20.00 -7.62 -4.03
N TRP A 92 19.26 -7.89 -5.11
CA TRP A 92 18.26 -6.98 -5.64
C TRP A 92 17.12 -6.67 -4.67
N MET A 93 16.54 -7.70 -4.04
CA MET A 93 15.50 -7.54 -3.02
C MET A 93 15.99 -6.70 -1.83
N ASN A 94 17.21 -6.98 -1.34
CA ASN A 94 17.80 -6.22 -0.24
C ASN A 94 18.00 -4.74 -0.62
N SER A 95 18.31 -4.45 -1.87
CA SER A 95 18.45 -3.09 -2.38
C SER A 95 17.12 -2.33 -2.35
N ILE A 96 16.04 -2.98 -2.80
CA ILE A 96 14.68 -2.42 -2.75
C ILE A 96 14.21 -2.23 -1.31
N ILE A 97 14.38 -3.25 -0.45
CA ILE A 97 13.98 -3.16 0.97
C ILE A 97 14.71 -2.01 1.65
N ARG A 98 16.02 -1.85 1.41
CA ARG A 98 16.79 -0.73 1.96
C ARG A 98 16.26 0.61 1.47
N CYS A 99 16.06 0.76 0.16
CA CYS A 99 15.47 1.98 -0.40
C CYS A 99 14.12 2.33 0.25
N PHE A 100 13.26 1.32 0.43
CA PHE A 100 11.93 1.50 0.99
C PHE A 100 11.99 1.92 2.47
N ILE A 101 12.81 1.21 3.27
CA ILE A 101 13.00 1.52 4.70
C ILE A 101 13.64 2.90 4.88
N ASP A 102 14.57 3.31 4.02
CA ASP A 102 15.20 4.64 4.09
C ASP A 102 14.15 5.76 3.92
N ASP A 103 13.25 5.65 2.94
CA ASP A 103 12.21 6.65 2.72
C ASP A 103 11.10 6.58 3.80
N LEU A 104 10.74 5.39 4.28
CA LEU A 104 9.86 5.24 5.44
C LEU A 104 10.47 5.82 6.73
N THR A 105 11.79 5.77 6.88
CA THR A 105 12.49 6.39 8.02
C THR A 105 12.36 7.89 7.99
N LYS A 106 12.40 8.51 6.79
CA LYS A 106 12.12 9.92 6.63
C LYS A 106 10.68 10.25 7.04
N ILE A 107 9.70 9.40 6.70
CA ILE A 107 8.32 9.55 7.16
C ILE A 107 8.24 9.47 8.68
N TYR A 108 8.85 8.45 9.29
CA TYR A 108 8.88 8.30 10.76
C TYR A 108 9.39 9.56 11.46
N GLN A 109 10.35 10.27 10.86
CA GLN A 109 10.91 11.50 11.42
C GLN A 109 10.07 12.77 11.17
N ARG A 110 9.00 12.71 10.35
CA ARG A 110 8.18 13.88 10.05
C ARG A 110 7.45 14.39 11.30
N PRO A 111 7.16 15.70 11.36
CA PRO A 111 6.36 16.27 12.44
C PRO A 111 4.89 15.87 12.38
N SER A 112 4.40 15.39 11.23
CA SER A 112 3.02 15.01 10.96
C SER A 112 2.91 14.10 9.74
N LEU A 113 1.77 13.42 9.60
CA LEU A 113 1.42 12.62 8.43
C LEU A 113 -0.08 12.76 8.13
N ASP A 114 -0.44 13.12 6.90
CA ASP A 114 -1.84 13.00 6.45
C ASP A 114 -2.12 11.55 6.07
N CYS A 115 -2.96 10.87 6.85
CA CYS A 115 -3.31 9.47 6.60
C CYS A 115 -4.08 9.26 5.29
N LYS A 116 -4.70 10.30 4.70
CA LYS A 116 -5.29 10.19 3.35
C LYS A 116 -4.24 10.08 2.26
N GLU A 117 -3.13 10.79 2.42
CA GLU A 117 -2.03 10.74 1.48
C GLU A 117 -1.00 9.65 1.83
N ALA A 118 -1.09 9.03 3.01
CA ALA A 118 -0.13 8.02 3.45
C ALA A 118 0.00 6.87 2.45
N ASN A 119 -1.13 6.36 1.92
CA ASN A 119 -1.13 5.31 0.91
C ASN A 119 -0.39 5.76 -0.35
N LYS A 120 -0.73 6.93 -0.87
CA LYS A 120 -0.09 7.50 -2.06
C LYS A 120 1.41 7.73 -1.85
N ILE A 121 1.82 8.24 -0.69
CA ILE A 121 3.24 8.42 -0.35
C ILE A 121 3.97 7.07 -0.38
N VAL A 122 3.38 6.03 0.22
CA VAL A 122 3.95 4.68 0.22
C VAL A 122 4.06 4.13 -1.20
N LEU A 123 3.06 4.37 -2.06
CA LEU A 123 3.12 3.98 -3.48
C LEU A 123 4.19 4.72 -4.25
N ASP A 124 4.33 6.02 -4.02
CA ASP A 124 5.37 6.83 -4.68
C ASP A 124 6.77 6.35 -4.28
N ILE A 125 6.98 6.02 -3.00
CA ILE A 125 8.23 5.42 -2.50
C ILE A 125 8.46 4.07 -3.17
N GLN A 126 7.44 3.22 -3.20
CA GLN A 126 7.54 1.91 -3.80
C GLN A 126 7.93 2.02 -5.27
N ARG A 127 7.23 2.86 -6.05
CA ARG A 127 7.52 3.11 -7.46
C ARG A 127 8.96 3.56 -7.66
N LYS A 128 9.37 4.57 -6.90
CA LYS A 128 10.74 5.08 -6.92
C LYS A 128 11.73 3.95 -6.65
N CYS A 129 11.55 3.17 -5.59
CA CYS A 129 12.50 2.13 -5.22
C CYS A 129 12.58 0.99 -6.24
N TYR A 130 11.48 0.62 -6.90
CA TYR A 130 11.54 -0.35 -8.00
C TYR A 130 12.29 0.21 -9.22
N THR A 131 12.00 1.45 -9.60
CA THR A 131 12.66 2.12 -10.73
C THR A 131 14.15 2.32 -10.46
N ASP A 132 14.52 2.83 -9.29
CA ASP A 132 15.90 3.12 -8.89
C ASP A 132 16.74 1.84 -8.75
N ASN A 133 16.12 0.67 -8.65
CA ASN A 133 16.79 -0.63 -8.51
C ASN A 133 16.60 -1.51 -9.74
N ASP A 134 16.40 -0.95 -10.93
CA ASP A 134 16.39 -1.68 -12.19
C ASP A 134 15.37 -2.83 -12.24
N PHE A 135 14.15 -2.62 -11.73
CA PHE A 135 13.10 -3.64 -11.77
C PHE A 135 12.88 -4.24 -13.16
N CYS A 136 12.89 -3.41 -14.21
CA CYS A 136 12.67 -3.85 -15.59
C CYS A 136 13.76 -4.79 -16.11
N ASN A 137 14.99 -4.69 -15.60
CA ASN A 137 16.11 -5.50 -16.07
C ASN A 137 16.35 -6.69 -15.12
N VAL A 138 16.54 -6.42 -13.83
CA VAL A 138 16.89 -7.45 -12.84
C VAL A 138 15.65 -8.15 -12.28
N GLY A 139 14.61 -7.40 -11.96
CA GLY A 139 13.36 -7.96 -11.43
C GLY A 139 12.66 -8.85 -12.46
N TRP A 140 12.63 -8.41 -13.72
CA TRP A 140 11.97 -9.15 -14.80
C TRP A 140 12.63 -10.49 -15.11
N ASP A 141 13.96 -10.55 -15.14
CA ASP A 141 14.72 -11.78 -15.42
C ASP A 141 14.55 -12.83 -14.33
N HIS A 142 14.26 -12.40 -13.10
CA HIS A 142 14.04 -13.26 -11.92
C HIS A 142 12.57 -13.31 -11.48
N ARG A 143 11.64 -12.90 -12.34
CA ARG A 143 10.23 -12.77 -12.00
C ARG A 143 9.59 -14.09 -11.55
N LYS A 144 10.07 -15.24 -12.05
CA LYS A 144 9.48 -16.55 -11.71
C LYS A 144 9.80 -16.94 -10.27
N GLU A 145 11.03 -16.72 -9.83
CA GLU A 145 11.48 -16.93 -8.46
C GLU A 145 10.81 -15.91 -7.52
N MET A 146 10.75 -14.64 -7.94
CA MET A 146 10.07 -13.59 -7.19
C MET A 146 8.58 -13.84 -7.06
N TRP A 147 7.93 -14.38 -8.10
CA TRP A 147 6.51 -14.70 -8.09
C TRP A 147 6.15 -15.66 -6.95
N GLN A 148 7.04 -16.60 -6.60
CA GLN A 148 6.79 -17.52 -5.48
C GLN A 148 6.63 -16.80 -4.14
N LEU A 149 7.28 -15.64 -3.97
CA LEU A 149 7.16 -14.81 -2.76
C LEU A 149 5.78 -14.15 -2.66
N PHE A 150 5.20 -13.80 -3.82
CA PHE A 150 3.95 -13.05 -3.91
C PHE A 150 2.73 -13.91 -4.23
N ASN A 151 2.93 -15.15 -4.68
CA ASN A 151 1.87 -16.02 -5.16
C ASN A 151 0.80 -16.30 -4.09
N GLU A 152 1.21 -16.59 -2.86
CA GLU A 152 0.26 -16.85 -1.78
C GLU A 152 -0.49 -15.57 -1.35
N PRO A 153 0.15 -14.41 -1.09
CA PRO A 153 -0.57 -13.15 -0.91
C PRO A 153 -1.57 -12.84 -2.03
N ILE A 154 -1.17 -12.96 -3.29
CA ILE A 154 -2.02 -12.66 -4.46
C ILE A 154 -3.22 -13.62 -4.54
N THR A 155 -3.00 -14.92 -4.31
CA THR A 155 -4.07 -15.94 -4.42
C THR A 155 -5.01 -15.97 -3.22
N THR A 156 -4.56 -15.51 -2.05
CA THR A 156 -5.36 -15.51 -0.81
C THR A 156 -6.01 -14.16 -0.51
N ALA A 157 -5.56 -13.09 -1.16
CA ALA A 157 -6.19 -11.79 -1.02
C ALA A 157 -7.63 -11.80 -1.54
N LYS A 158 -8.55 -11.31 -0.70
CA LYS A 158 -9.99 -11.27 -1.01
C LYS A 158 -10.37 -10.10 -1.90
N THR A 159 -9.47 -9.13 -2.08
CA THR A 159 -9.79 -7.90 -2.77
C THR A 159 -9.84 -8.13 -4.27
N HIS A 160 -10.80 -7.47 -4.91
CA HIS A 160 -11.10 -7.67 -6.33
C HIS A 160 -9.89 -7.37 -7.23
N TYR A 161 -8.99 -6.54 -6.70
CA TYR A 161 -7.73 -6.10 -7.27
C TYR A 161 -6.75 -7.26 -7.56
N TYR A 162 -6.45 -8.12 -6.57
CA TYR A 162 -5.53 -9.26 -6.80
C TYR A 162 -6.11 -10.36 -7.69
N LYS A 163 -7.43 -10.51 -7.74
CA LYS A 163 -8.09 -11.44 -8.68
C LYS A 163 -7.92 -11.01 -10.13
N ILE A 164 -7.91 -9.70 -10.40
CA ILE A 164 -7.66 -9.16 -11.74
C ILE A 164 -6.19 -9.41 -12.13
N LEU A 165 -5.25 -9.26 -11.20
CA LEU A 165 -3.83 -9.53 -11.44
C LEU A 165 -3.54 -11.00 -11.75
N ALA A 166 -4.14 -11.94 -11.02
CA ALA A 166 -4.04 -13.37 -11.31
C ALA A 166 -4.55 -13.74 -12.73
N ILE A 167 -5.45 -12.93 -13.29
CA ILE A 167 -6.00 -13.10 -14.64
C ILE A 167 -5.13 -12.41 -15.70
N MET A 168 -4.48 -11.29 -15.38
CA MET A 168 -3.66 -10.52 -16.33
C MET A 168 -2.27 -11.13 -16.58
N VAL A 169 -1.68 -11.77 -15.56
CA VAL A 169 -0.32 -12.36 -15.64
C VAL A 169 -0.15 -13.41 -16.76
N PRO A 170 -1.11 -14.32 -17.02
CA PRO A 170 -1.01 -15.25 -18.15
C PRO A 170 -1.28 -14.58 -19.51
N ILE A 171 -1.99 -13.45 -19.54
CA ILE A 171 -2.50 -12.83 -20.78
C ILE A 171 -1.45 -11.89 -21.40
N PHE A 172 -0.67 -11.17 -20.59
CA PHE A 172 0.29 -10.17 -21.05
C PHE A 172 1.72 -10.70 -21.18
N GLY A 173 1.90 -11.81 -21.91
CA GLY A 173 3.20 -12.40 -22.25
C GLY A 173 4.18 -11.53 -23.08
N ARG A 174 3.89 -10.23 -23.22
CA ARG A 174 4.67 -9.16 -23.86
C ARG A 174 3.72 -7.96 -23.91
N VAL A 175 4.03 -6.86 -23.24
CA VAL A 175 3.68 -5.46 -23.52
C VAL A 175 3.66 -4.70 -22.20
N GLU A 176 4.36 -3.58 -22.21
CA GLU A 176 4.49 -2.56 -21.18
C GLU A 176 3.14 -2.21 -20.54
N TYR A 177 2.99 -2.43 -19.24
CA TYR A 177 2.45 -1.53 -18.19
C TYR A 177 1.95 -2.31 -16.96
N ASP A 178 2.16 -1.72 -15.79
CA ASP A 178 1.49 -1.97 -14.50
C ASP A 178 1.79 -3.26 -13.70
N ILE A 179 3.06 -3.48 -13.35
CA ILE A 179 3.43 -4.28 -12.15
C ILE A 179 3.55 -3.39 -10.88
N LEU A 180 3.44 -2.07 -11.06
CA LEU A 180 3.63 -1.08 -9.99
C LEU A 180 2.52 -1.04 -8.95
N THR A 181 1.42 -1.73 -9.24
CA THR A 181 0.18 -1.67 -8.47
C THR A 181 0.01 -2.97 -7.63
N ASP A 182 0.92 -3.96 -7.78
CA ASP A 182 0.83 -5.33 -7.27
C ASP A 182 1.18 -5.54 -5.77
N LEU A 183 1.59 -4.49 -5.05
CA LEU A 183 1.98 -4.57 -3.62
C LEU A 183 1.07 -3.73 -2.70
N LEU A 184 -0.04 -3.23 -3.25
CA LEU A 184 -0.89 -2.19 -2.67
C LEU A 184 -1.57 -2.53 -1.33
N GLU A 185 -1.69 -3.80 -0.95
CA GLU A 185 -2.30 -4.19 0.35
C GLU A 185 -1.37 -5.04 1.21
N ILE A 186 -0.09 -5.07 0.86
CA ILE A 186 0.89 -5.89 1.55
C ILE A 186 1.51 -5.11 2.74
N ILE A 187 1.38 -3.78 2.76
CA ILE A 187 2.03 -2.89 3.75
C ILE A 187 1.03 -2.08 4.57
N LEU A 188 -0.28 -2.20 4.30
CA LEU A 188 -1.37 -1.62 5.10
C LEU A 188 -2.29 -2.76 5.56
#